data_AF-A0A2A2Q2N6-F1
#
_entry.id   AF-A0A2A2Q2N6-F1
#
_cell.length_a   1.000
_cell.length_b   1.000
_cell.length_c   1.000
_cell.angle_alpha   90.00
_cell.angle_beta   90.00
_cell.angle_gamma   90.00
#
_symmetry.space_group_name_H-M   'P 1'
#
loop_
_entity.id
_entity.type
_entity.pdbx_description
1 polymer ?
#
loop_
_entity_poly.entity_id
_entity_poly.type
_entity_poly.pdbx_seq_one_letter_code
_entity_poly.pdbx_strand_id
1 'polypeptide(L)'
;MSHHPKAARIQEASLHFLPIAMRVPLKFGAQVLDSVTCARVRVVIEGMNGKTAVGWGETPLAVAWVWPSPVPYEERLSALMEFTVAISKYLPGWGGVGHSFELGHDFIEHELQGLQDTFNANRAPEAHLPHLAALVCFSLFDLAVHDAFGKLHDRPVYETYGPDFLPRDLADFLDPVEGGPSFRGLYPSDFLVKKAPKALPVWHLVGGLDAIDAADLTGSEPDDGYPVLLRDWIREDGLDCLKVKLRGNDAAWDYDRMVNIGTISRETGVTWLTADFNCTVTEPAYVNEILDRLKIDDPMTYQKLLYV
;
A
#
# COMPACT_ATOMS: atom_id res chain seq x y z
N MET A 1 -26.93 -5.94 -24.57
CA MET A 1 -26.49 -4.56 -24.85
C MET A 1 -25.12 -4.63 -25.50
N SER A 2 -24.81 -3.80 -26.49
CA SER A 2 -23.47 -3.78 -27.09
C SER A 2 -22.48 -3.14 -26.10
N HIS A 3 -21.41 -3.85 -25.75
CA HIS A 3 -20.34 -3.29 -24.91
C HIS A 3 -19.62 -2.14 -25.63
N HIS A 4 -18.99 -1.25 -24.86
CA HIS A 4 -18.15 -0.19 -25.41
C HIS A 4 -17.04 -0.77 -26.29
N PRO A 5 -16.71 -0.21 -27.47
CA PRO A 5 -15.76 -0.80 -28.41
C PRO A 5 -14.34 -0.95 -27.85
N LYS A 6 -14.00 -0.20 -26.80
CA LYS A 6 -12.70 -0.27 -26.11
C LYS A 6 -12.73 -1.10 -24.82
N ALA A 7 -13.84 -1.76 -24.51
CA ALA A 7 -13.93 -2.66 -23.36
C ALA A 7 -12.99 -3.87 -23.54
N ALA A 8 -12.66 -4.50 -22.42
CA ALA A 8 -11.90 -5.73 -22.37
C ALA A 8 -12.54 -6.74 -21.41
N ARG A 9 -12.16 -8.00 -21.57
CA ARG A 9 -12.51 -9.10 -20.67
C ARG A 9 -11.25 -9.81 -20.20
N ILE A 10 -11.30 -10.38 -19.00
CA ILE A 10 -10.20 -11.16 -18.43
C ILE A 10 -10.26 -12.59 -19.00
N GLN A 11 -9.12 -13.09 -19.48
CA GLN A 11 -9.02 -14.41 -20.12
C GLN A 11 -8.20 -15.41 -19.30
N GLU A 12 -7.14 -14.94 -18.67
CA GLU A 12 -6.21 -15.80 -17.93
C GLU A 12 -5.62 -15.02 -16.75
N ALA A 13 -5.33 -15.75 -15.67
CA ALA A 13 -4.54 -15.25 -14.55
C ALA A 13 -3.52 -16.32 -14.12
N SER A 14 -2.27 -15.92 -13.92
CA SER A 14 -1.20 -16.79 -13.43
C SER A 14 -0.54 -16.16 -12.22
N LEU A 15 -0.58 -16.85 -11.09
CA LEU A 15 -0.15 -16.35 -9.78
C LEU A 15 1.18 -16.98 -9.36
N HIS A 16 2.07 -16.15 -8.81
CA HIS A 16 3.34 -16.54 -8.21
C HIS A 16 3.45 -15.94 -6.81
N PHE A 17 3.97 -16.72 -5.86
CA PHE A 17 4.34 -16.22 -4.55
C PHE A 17 5.87 -16.12 -4.45
N LEU A 18 6.34 -14.95 -4.05
CA LEU A 18 7.75 -14.59 -3.96
C LEU A 18 8.08 -14.35 -2.48
N PRO A 19 8.76 -15.28 -1.81
CA PRO A 19 9.26 -15.03 -0.46
C PRO A 19 10.41 -14.03 -0.53
N ILE A 20 10.32 -12.95 0.25
CA ILE A 20 11.34 -11.90 0.34
C ILE A 20 11.82 -11.84 1.78
N ALA A 21 13.10 -12.12 2.00
CA ALA A 21 13.75 -11.88 3.29
C ALA A 21 14.12 -10.39 3.40
N MET A 22 13.82 -9.79 4.55
CA MET A 22 14.28 -8.44 4.84
C MET A 22 15.78 -8.47 5.16
N ARG A 23 16.51 -7.50 4.62
CA ARG A 23 17.94 -7.34 4.94
C ARG A 23 18.14 -6.99 6.41
N VAL A 24 17.31 -6.08 6.92
CA VAL A 24 17.22 -5.70 8.33
C VAL A 24 15.76 -5.87 8.75
N PRO A 25 15.47 -6.48 9.91
CA PRO A 25 14.10 -6.66 10.38
C PRO A 25 13.36 -5.33 10.50
N LEU A 26 12.20 -5.22 9.85
CA LEU A 26 11.42 -3.99 9.89
C LEU A 26 10.45 -4.02 11.07
N LYS A 27 10.61 -3.11 12.04
CA LYS A 27 9.65 -2.92 13.14
C LYS A 27 8.73 -1.74 12.88
N PHE A 28 7.43 -2.00 12.89
CA PHE A 28 6.37 -0.99 12.86
C PHE A 28 5.20 -1.42 13.74
N GLY A 29 4.74 -0.51 14.60
CA GLY A 29 3.75 -0.82 15.64
C GLY A 29 4.22 -2.00 16.52
N ALA A 30 3.31 -2.97 16.73
CA ALA A 30 3.57 -4.16 17.55
C ALA A 30 4.33 -5.29 16.81
N GLN A 31 4.68 -5.11 15.54
CA GLN A 31 5.17 -6.19 14.67
C GLN A 31 6.64 -5.98 14.32
N VAL A 32 7.37 -7.09 14.20
CA VAL A 32 8.72 -7.17 13.63
C VAL A 32 8.62 -8.10 12.43
N LEU A 33 9.09 -7.65 11.28
CA LEU A 33 8.97 -8.35 10.02
C LEU A 33 10.36 -8.72 9.49
N ASP A 34 10.70 -9.99 9.57
CA ASP A 34 11.95 -10.54 9.02
C ASP A 34 11.81 -10.98 7.56
N SER A 35 10.58 -11.24 7.11
CA SER A 35 10.29 -11.60 5.74
C SER A 35 8.85 -11.25 5.35
N VAL A 36 8.59 -11.11 4.06
CA VAL A 36 7.26 -10.90 3.51
C VAL A 36 7.05 -11.82 2.31
N THR A 37 5.83 -12.34 2.16
CA THR A 37 5.41 -13.00 0.93
C THR A 37 4.76 -11.97 0.02
N CYS A 38 5.40 -11.71 -1.12
CA CYS A 38 4.80 -10.96 -2.22
C CYS A 38 4.01 -11.90 -3.13
N ALA A 39 2.81 -11.47 -3.52
CA ALA A 39 2.03 -12.15 -4.54
C ALA A 39 2.15 -11.35 -5.84
N ARG A 40 2.54 -12.02 -6.92
CA ARG A 40 2.68 -11.46 -8.26
C ARG A 40 1.75 -12.20 -9.21
N VAL A 41 0.98 -11.46 -10.00
CA VAL A 41 0.10 -12.04 -11.01
C VAL A 41 0.44 -11.52 -12.40
N ARG A 42 0.32 -12.41 -13.38
CA ARG A 42 0.22 -12.09 -14.79
C ARG A 42 -1.23 -12.25 -15.22
N VAL A 43 -1.85 -11.22 -15.77
CA VAL A 43 -3.23 -11.27 -16.31
C VAL A 43 -3.21 -11.06 -17.81
N VAL A 44 -3.99 -11.87 -18.54
CA VAL A 44 -4.27 -11.67 -19.96
C VAL A 44 -5.69 -11.12 -20.11
N ILE A 45 -5.83 -10.02 -20.84
CA ILE A 45 -7.13 -9.50 -21.24
C ILE A 45 -7.29 -9.54 -22.76
N GLU A 46 -8.53 -9.56 -23.22
CA GLU A 46 -8.88 -9.48 -24.64
C GLU A 46 -9.86 -8.31 -24.87
N GLY A 47 -9.54 -7.45 -25.83
CA GLY A 47 -10.41 -6.36 -26.27
C GLY A 47 -11.52 -6.84 -27.21
N MET A 48 -12.52 -5.98 -27.43
CA MET A 48 -13.66 -6.31 -28.31
C MET A 48 -13.28 -6.55 -29.79
N ASN A 49 -12.07 -6.17 -30.19
CA ASN A 49 -11.50 -6.41 -31.52
C ASN A 49 -10.66 -7.70 -31.62
N GLY A 50 -10.64 -8.53 -30.58
CA GLY A 50 -9.88 -9.78 -30.50
C GLY A 50 -8.38 -9.60 -30.20
N LYS A 51 -7.88 -8.37 -30.06
CA LYS A 51 -6.50 -8.15 -29.59
C LYS A 51 -6.39 -8.53 -28.13
N THR A 52 -5.24 -9.09 -27.76
CA THR A 52 -4.91 -9.41 -26.37
C THR A 52 -3.76 -8.56 -25.85
N ALA A 53 -3.73 -8.38 -24.54
CA ALA A 53 -2.63 -7.72 -23.84
C ALA A 53 -2.35 -8.42 -22.52
N VAL A 54 -1.12 -8.23 -22.03
CA VAL A 54 -0.63 -8.85 -20.79
C VAL A 54 -0.25 -7.76 -19.81
N GLY A 55 -0.80 -7.84 -18.62
CA GLY A 55 -0.46 -6.97 -17.51
C GLY A 55 0.09 -7.74 -16.32
N TRP A 56 0.81 -7.01 -15.47
CA TRP A 56 1.42 -7.52 -14.26
C TRP A 56 1.03 -6.67 -13.06
N GLY A 57 0.77 -7.35 -11.95
CA GLY A 57 0.49 -6.71 -10.66
C GLY A 57 1.20 -7.46 -9.55
N GLU A 58 1.62 -6.72 -8.54
CA GLU A 58 2.36 -7.26 -7.40
C GLU A 58 2.00 -6.50 -6.13
N THR A 59 1.81 -7.23 -5.04
CA THR A 59 1.61 -6.64 -3.72
C THR A 59 2.15 -7.57 -2.63
N PRO A 60 2.77 -7.06 -1.54
CA PRO A 60 2.99 -7.85 -0.34
C PRO A 60 1.65 -8.22 0.30
N LEU A 61 1.52 -9.46 0.78
CA LEU A 61 0.29 -9.89 1.48
C LEU A 61 0.09 -9.19 2.84
N ALA A 62 1.15 -8.58 3.38
CA ALA A 62 1.11 -7.69 4.56
C ALA A 62 0.24 -8.20 5.73
N VAL A 63 0.34 -9.50 6.02
CA VAL A 63 -0.57 -10.28 6.88
C VAL A 63 -0.86 -9.59 8.22
N ALA A 64 0.17 -9.04 8.86
CA ALA A 64 0.03 -8.39 10.17
C ALA A 64 -0.77 -7.08 10.13
N TRP A 65 -0.77 -6.36 9.00
CA TRP A 65 -1.54 -5.12 8.82
C TRP A 65 -2.98 -5.40 8.40
N VAL A 66 -3.20 -6.32 7.44
CA VAL A 66 -4.53 -6.61 6.91
C VAL A 66 -5.39 -7.48 7.82
N TRP A 67 -4.77 -8.20 8.75
CA TRP A 67 -5.45 -9.11 9.66
C TRP A 67 -4.81 -9.09 11.06
N PRO A 68 -4.93 -7.99 11.82
CA PRO A 68 -4.44 -7.92 13.20
C PRO A 68 -5.28 -8.83 14.10
N SER A 69 -4.77 -10.02 14.42
CA SER A 69 -5.51 -11.08 15.11
C SER A 69 -4.58 -11.95 15.96
N PRO A 70 -5.08 -12.54 17.06
CA PRO A 70 -4.34 -13.53 17.84
C PRO A 70 -4.14 -14.86 17.11
N VAL A 71 -4.81 -15.09 15.98
CA VAL A 71 -4.59 -16.28 15.14
C VAL A 71 -3.12 -16.34 14.71
N PRO A 72 -2.47 -17.53 14.79
CA PRO A 72 -1.07 -17.69 14.42
C PRO A 72 -0.75 -17.10 13.03
N TYR A 73 0.41 -16.46 12.91
CA TYR A 73 0.82 -15.77 11.68
C TYR A 73 0.78 -16.70 10.46
N GLU A 74 1.33 -17.91 10.56
CA GLU A 74 1.37 -18.88 9.46
C GLU A 74 -0.02 -19.31 8.99
N GLU A 75 -0.97 -19.44 9.91
CA GLU A 75 -2.36 -19.78 9.56
C GLU A 75 -3.01 -18.64 8.76
N ARG A 76 -2.80 -17.39 9.19
CA ARG A 76 -3.29 -16.22 8.47
C ARG A 76 -2.63 -16.08 7.10
N LEU A 77 -1.31 -16.26 7.02
CA LEU A 77 -0.57 -16.23 5.75
C LEU A 77 -1.08 -17.29 4.77
N SER A 78 -1.25 -18.54 5.23
CA SER A 78 -1.81 -19.63 4.40
C SER A 78 -3.19 -19.26 3.88
N ALA A 79 -4.05 -18.71 4.73
CA ALA A 79 -5.39 -18.29 4.34
C ALA A 79 -5.40 -17.20 3.26
N LEU A 80 -4.53 -16.19 3.37
CA LEU A 80 -4.38 -15.17 2.33
C LEU A 80 -3.88 -15.77 1.01
N MET A 81 -2.89 -16.67 1.07
CA MET A 81 -2.36 -17.32 -0.12
C MET A 81 -3.42 -18.19 -0.80
N GLU A 82 -4.15 -19.01 -0.04
CA GLU A 82 -5.24 -19.85 -0.52
C GLU A 82 -6.37 -19.02 -1.14
N PHE A 83 -6.75 -17.91 -0.50
CA PHE A 83 -7.78 -17.02 -1.04
C PHE A 83 -7.32 -16.31 -2.31
N THR A 84 -6.06 -15.86 -2.38
CA THR A 84 -5.47 -15.29 -3.60
C THR A 84 -5.47 -16.32 -4.76
N VAL A 85 -5.19 -17.60 -4.46
CA VAL A 85 -5.33 -18.69 -5.42
C VAL A 85 -6.78 -18.88 -5.85
N ALA A 86 -7.75 -18.80 -4.93
CA ALA A 86 -9.18 -18.90 -5.28
C ALA A 86 -9.60 -17.79 -6.26
N ILE A 87 -9.20 -16.54 -6.01
CA ILE A 87 -9.43 -15.42 -6.94
C ILE A 87 -8.80 -15.70 -8.30
N SER A 88 -7.54 -16.17 -8.36
CA SER A 88 -6.86 -16.46 -9.63
C SER A 88 -7.60 -17.47 -10.51
N LYS A 89 -8.30 -18.43 -9.89
CA LYS A 89 -9.08 -19.46 -10.58
C LYS A 89 -10.45 -18.95 -11.01
N TYR A 90 -11.07 -18.10 -10.20
CA TYR A 90 -12.40 -17.57 -10.46
C TYR A 90 -12.41 -16.49 -11.54
N LEU A 91 -11.45 -15.56 -11.45
CA LEU A 91 -11.45 -14.31 -12.21
C LEU A 91 -11.56 -14.49 -13.75
N PRO A 92 -10.89 -15.46 -14.39
CA PRO A 92 -11.06 -15.70 -15.83
C PRO A 92 -12.47 -16.18 -16.23
N GLY A 93 -13.15 -16.89 -15.33
CA GLY A 93 -14.49 -17.45 -15.56
C GLY A 93 -15.63 -16.50 -15.22
N TRP A 94 -15.35 -15.40 -14.53
CA TRP A 94 -16.35 -14.42 -14.10
C TRP A 94 -17.11 -13.79 -15.27
N GLY A 95 -16.43 -13.55 -16.40
CA GLY A 95 -17.07 -13.03 -17.61
C GLY A 95 -17.36 -11.52 -17.60
N GLY A 96 -16.80 -10.77 -16.65
CA GLY A 96 -16.84 -9.31 -16.64
C GLY A 96 -16.26 -8.70 -17.93
N VAL A 97 -16.94 -7.68 -18.47
CA VAL A 97 -16.53 -6.96 -19.68
C VAL A 97 -16.67 -5.45 -19.44
N GLY A 98 -15.57 -4.71 -19.53
CA GLY A 98 -15.57 -3.27 -19.28
C GLY A 98 -14.21 -2.60 -19.41
N HIS A 99 -14.14 -1.34 -19.01
CA HIS A 99 -12.90 -0.65 -18.72
C HIS A 99 -12.22 -1.25 -17.47
N SER A 100 -10.90 -1.12 -17.29
CA SER A 100 -10.20 -1.71 -16.13
C SER A 100 -10.79 -1.28 -14.79
N PHE A 101 -11.08 0.02 -14.65
CA PHE A 101 -11.72 0.61 -13.47
C PHE A 101 -13.10 0.01 -13.17
N GLU A 102 -13.88 -0.28 -14.22
CA GLU A 102 -15.21 -0.88 -14.10
C GLU A 102 -15.11 -2.34 -13.64
N LEU A 103 -14.18 -3.10 -14.23
CA LEU A 103 -13.94 -4.49 -13.87
C LEU A 103 -13.49 -4.62 -12.41
N GLY A 104 -12.58 -3.75 -11.96
CA GLY A 104 -12.13 -3.72 -10.57
C GLY A 104 -13.26 -3.42 -9.60
N HIS A 105 -14.01 -2.36 -9.87
CA HIS A 105 -15.15 -1.95 -9.04
C HIS A 105 -16.25 -3.02 -8.99
N ASP A 106 -16.71 -3.50 -10.15
CA ASP A 106 -17.81 -4.48 -10.20
C ASP A 106 -17.41 -5.81 -9.54
N PHE A 107 -16.15 -6.22 -9.63
CA PHE A 107 -15.68 -7.41 -8.95
C PHE A 107 -15.71 -7.24 -7.42
N ILE A 108 -15.27 -6.08 -6.91
CA ILE A 108 -15.31 -5.78 -5.48
C ILE A 108 -16.75 -5.75 -4.97
N GLU A 109 -17.64 -5.04 -5.66
CA GLU A 109 -19.02 -4.83 -5.23
C GLU A 109 -19.92 -6.07 -5.38
N HIS A 110 -19.63 -6.95 -6.33
CA HIS A 110 -20.59 -8.01 -6.71
C HIS A 110 -20.05 -9.43 -6.57
N GLU A 111 -18.73 -9.63 -6.57
CA GLU A 111 -18.14 -10.99 -6.60
C GLU A 111 -17.32 -11.30 -5.35
N LEU A 112 -16.50 -10.34 -4.89
CA LEU A 112 -15.48 -10.58 -3.87
C LEU A 112 -16.08 -11.07 -2.55
N GLN A 113 -17.21 -10.51 -2.12
CA GLN A 113 -17.87 -10.93 -0.89
C GLN A 113 -18.38 -12.37 -0.98
N GLY A 114 -18.99 -12.77 -2.10
CA GLY A 114 -19.48 -14.14 -2.27
C GLY A 114 -18.37 -15.19 -2.30
N LEU A 115 -17.23 -14.84 -2.92
CA LEU A 115 -15.99 -15.63 -2.86
C LEU A 115 -15.46 -15.74 -1.43
N GLN A 116 -15.42 -14.63 -0.69
CA GLN A 116 -14.97 -14.57 0.69
C GLN A 116 -15.87 -15.40 1.63
N ASP A 117 -17.19 -15.29 1.49
CA ASP A 117 -18.16 -16.05 2.27
C ASP A 117 -17.99 -17.55 2.03
N THR A 118 -17.82 -17.95 0.77
CA THR A 118 -17.54 -19.35 0.40
C THR A 118 -16.23 -19.84 1.02
N PHE A 119 -15.19 -19.00 1.02
CA PHE A 119 -13.91 -19.33 1.64
C PHE A 119 -14.01 -19.47 3.17
N ASN A 120 -14.81 -18.63 3.82
CA ASN A 120 -14.99 -18.61 5.26
C ASN A 120 -16.00 -19.65 5.80
N ALA A 121 -16.84 -20.24 4.94
CA ALA A 121 -17.94 -21.12 5.34
C ALA A 121 -17.55 -22.29 6.26
N ASN A 122 -16.34 -22.83 6.12
CA ASN A 122 -15.83 -23.95 6.93
C ASN A 122 -14.76 -23.54 7.95
N ARG A 123 -14.57 -22.23 8.18
CA ARG A 123 -13.59 -21.68 9.11
C ARG A 123 -14.29 -21.26 10.40
N ALA A 124 -13.59 -21.38 11.52
CA ALA A 124 -14.07 -20.82 12.79
C ALA A 124 -14.21 -19.29 12.67
N PRO A 125 -15.20 -18.65 13.31
CA PRO A 125 -15.44 -17.21 13.20
C PRO A 125 -14.20 -16.33 13.45
N GLU A 126 -13.39 -16.70 14.44
CA GLU A 126 -12.13 -16.03 14.79
C GLU A 126 -11.04 -16.16 13.72
N ALA A 127 -11.15 -17.17 12.85
CA ALA A 127 -10.26 -17.46 11.74
C ALA A 127 -10.87 -17.09 10.37
N HIS A 128 -11.96 -16.33 10.36
CA HIS A 128 -12.52 -15.76 9.13
C HIS A 128 -11.55 -14.75 8.53
N LEU A 129 -11.25 -14.92 7.24
CA LEU A 129 -10.49 -13.95 6.48
C LEU A 129 -11.25 -12.61 6.51
N PRO A 130 -10.64 -11.51 7.02
CA PRO A 130 -11.30 -10.22 7.09
C PRO A 130 -11.40 -9.60 5.69
N HIS A 131 -12.39 -8.73 5.50
CA HIS A 131 -12.64 -8.10 4.19
C HIS A 131 -11.44 -7.29 3.68
N LEU A 132 -10.71 -6.61 4.58
CA LEU A 132 -9.47 -5.92 4.21
C LEU A 132 -8.41 -6.87 3.60
N ALA A 133 -8.27 -8.07 4.15
CA ALA A 133 -7.37 -9.07 3.59
C ALA A 133 -7.85 -9.57 2.22
N ALA A 134 -9.16 -9.75 2.04
CA ALA A 134 -9.76 -10.11 0.75
C ALA A 134 -9.49 -9.03 -0.32
N LEU A 135 -9.61 -7.75 0.03
CA LEU A 135 -9.27 -6.63 -0.86
C LEU A 135 -7.79 -6.63 -1.25
N VAL A 136 -6.87 -6.87 -0.31
CA VAL A 136 -5.44 -6.98 -0.63
C VAL A 136 -5.15 -8.19 -1.52
N CYS A 137 -5.77 -9.33 -1.26
CA CYS A 137 -5.68 -10.51 -2.12
C CYS A 137 -6.23 -10.26 -3.53
N PHE A 138 -7.17 -9.33 -3.72
CA PHE A 138 -7.65 -8.94 -5.04
C PHE A 138 -6.76 -7.88 -5.72
N SER A 139 -6.15 -6.97 -4.96
CA SER A 139 -5.48 -5.77 -5.47
C SER A 139 -4.43 -6.02 -6.56
N LEU A 140 -3.65 -7.11 -6.49
CA LEU A 140 -2.68 -7.45 -7.54
C LEU A 140 -3.34 -7.80 -8.88
N PHE A 141 -4.53 -8.40 -8.88
CA PHE A 141 -5.28 -8.67 -10.12
C PHE A 141 -5.77 -7.37 -10.72
N ASP A 142 -6.31 -6.47 -9.90
CA ASP A 142 -6.76 -5.15 -10.33
C ASP A 142 -5.61 -4.34 -10.96
N LEU A 143 -4.45 -4.28 -10.27
CA LEU A 143 -3.23 -3.67 -10.81
C LEU A 143 -2.84 -4.26 -12.18
N ALA A 144 -2.87 -5.60 -12.31
CA ALA A 144 -2.52 -6.26 -13.56
C ALA A 144 -3.53 -5.99 -14.68
N VAL A 145 -4.83 -5.90 -14.37
CA VAL A 145 -5.87 -5.56 -15.36
C VAL A 145 -5.67 -4.12 -15.85
N HIS A 146 -5.35 -3.19 -14.95
CA HIS A 146 -5.01 -1.81 -15.30
C HIS A 146 -3.78 -1.71 -16.21
N ASP A 147 -2.68 -2.40 -15.87
CA ASP A 147 -1.48 -2.47 -16.71
C ASP A 147 -1.78 -3.09 -18.10
N ALA A 148 -2.54 -4.19 -18.13
CA ALA A 148 -2.94 -4.84 -19.37
C ALA A 148 -3.80 -3.92 -20.25
N PHE A 149 -4.72 -3.16 -19.65
CA PHE A 149 -5.64 -2.27 -20.36
C PHE A 149 -4.92 -1.10 -21.02
N GLY A 150 -3.98 -0.47 -20.33
CA GLY A 150 -3.12 0.55 -20.93
C GLY A 150 -2.37 0.01 -22.15
N LYS A 151 -1.77 -1.18 -22.03
CA LYS A 151 -1.05 -1.85 -23.13
C LYS A 151 -1.95 -2.24 -24.30
N LEU A 152 -3.16 -2.73 -24.03
CA LEU A 152 -4.14 -3.11 -25.05
C LEU A 152 -4.47 -1.93 -25.99
N HIS A 153 -4.51 -0.73 -25.43
CA HIS A 153 -4.87 0.50 -26.14
C HIS A 153 -3.68 1.39 -26.50
N ASP A 154 -2.45 0.94 -26.23
CA ASP A 154 -1.22 1.71 -26.45
C ASP A 154 -1.26 3.10 -25.78
N ARG A 155 -1.63 3.11 -24.50
CA ARG A 155 -1.74 4.32 -23.67
C ARG A 155 -1.14 4.12 -22.28
N PRO A 156 -0.54 5.16 -21.68
CA PRO A 156 -0.38 5.20 -20.24
C PRO A 156 -1.75 5.00 -19.57
N VAL A 157 -1.85 4.08 -18.61
CA VAL A 157 -3.16 3.66 -18.04
C VAL A 157 -4.00 4.84 -17.53
N TYR A 158 -3.38 5.85 -16.92
CA TYR A 158 -4.10 7.02 -16.42
C TYR A 158 -4.76 7.86 -17.54
N GLU A 159 -4.29 7.77 -18.79
CA GLU A 159 -4.93 8.41 -19.95
C GLU A 159 -6.22 7.69 -20.39
N THR A 160 -6.52 6.51 -19.84
CA THR A 160 -7.77 5.78 -20.14
C THR A 160 -8.90 6.10 -19.16
N TYR A 161 -8.68 6.93 -18.13
CA TYR A 161 -9.70 7.22 -17.11
C TYR A 161 -10.62 8.39 -17.48
N GLY A 162 -11.00 8.47 -18.75
CA GLY A 162 -11.88 9.51 -19.29
C GLY A 162 -12.96 8.94 -20.20
N PRO A 163 -13.91 9.77 -20.64
CA PRO A 163 -15.10 9.34 -21.38
C PRO A 163 -14.79 8.61 -22.70
N ASP A 164 -13.60 8.82 -23.28
CA ASP A 164 -13.15 8.13 -24.48
C ASP A 164 -12.96 6.62 -24.30
N PHE A 165 -12.82 6.15 -23.07
CA PHE A 165 -12.48 4.76 -22.73
C PHE A 165 -13.38 4.19 -21.63
N LEU A 166 -13.69 5.01 -20.61
CA LEU A 166 -14.51 4.68 -19.46
C LEU A 166 -15.94 5.21 -19.69
N PRO A 167 -16.94 4.34 -19.90
CA PRO A 167 -18.31 4.78 -20.16
C PRO A 167 -19.00 5.39 -18.94
N ARG A 168 -18.83 4.79 -17.76
CA ARG A 168 -19.42 5.25 -16.50
C ARG A 168 -18.70 6.47 -15.93
N ASP A 169 -19.45 7.49 -15.56
CA ASP A 169 -18.89 8.64 -14.85
C ASP A 169 -18.73 8.35 -13.34
N LEU A 170 -18.14 9.27 -12.59
CA LEU A 170 -17.86 9.09 -11.16
C LEU A 170 -19.12 8.96 -10.31
N ALA A 171 -20.30 9.38 -10.78
CA ALA A 171 -21.55 9.22 -10.02
C ALA A 171 -22.03 7.77 -9.95
N ASP A 172 -21.51 6.88 -10.80
CA ASP A 172 -21.78 5.44 -10.71
C ASP A 172 -20.89 4.73 -9.66
N PHE A 173 -19.89 5.42 -9.12
CA PHE A 173 -18.91 4.83 -8.19
C PHE A 173 -18.88 5.53 -6.83
N LEU A 174 -19.25 6.81 -6.77
CA LEU A 174 -19.09 7.66 -5.61
C LEU A 174 -20.39 8.40 -5.31
N ASP A 175 -20.84 8.29 -4.07
CA ASP A 175 -21.89 9.15 -3.54
C ASP A 175 -21.32 10.47 -3.02
N PRO A 176 -21.91 11.62 -3.37
CA PRO A 176 -21.53 12.88 -2.75
C PRO A 176 -21.92 12.89 -1.27
N VAL A 177 -21.10 13.52 -0.43
CA VAL A 177 -21.49 13.86 0.94
C VAL A 177 -22.73 14.76 0.92
N GLU A 178 -23.54 14.74 1.98
CA GLU A 178 -24.75 15.56 2.08
C GLU A 178 -24.45 17.05 1.83
N GLY A 179 -25.15 17.67 0.86
CA GLY A 179 -24.92 19.05 0.45
C GLY A 179 -23.67 19.28 -0.42
N GLY A 180 -22.93 18.23 -0.77
CA GLY A 180 -21.75 18.27 -1.63
C GLY A 180 -22.07 18.40 -3.12
N PRO A 181 -21.04 18.71 -3.96
CA PRO A 181 -21.19 18.77 -5.41
C PRO A 181 -21.47 17.38 -6.01
N SER A 182 -22.18 17.34 -7.14
CA SER A 182 -22.45 16.10 -7.87
C SER A 182 -21.23 15.61 -8.65
N PHE A 183 -21.06 14.29 -8.73
CA PHE A 183 -20.06 13.62 -9.57
C PHE A 183 -20.51 13.33 -11.01
N ARG A 184 -21.75 13.71 -11.38
CA ARG A 184 -22.31 13.41 -12.70
C ARG A 184 -21.54 14.14 -13.80
N GLY A 185 -21.16 13.39 -14.84
CA GLY A 185 -20.34 13.85 -15.95
C GLY A 185 -18.86 14.11 -15.62
N LEU A 186 -18.43 13.81 -14.39
CA LEU A 186 -17.03 13.90 -13.98
C LEU A 186 -16.37 12.53 -14.08
N TYR A 187 -15.10 12.51 -14.49
CA TYR A 187 -14.30 11.30 -14.66
C TYR A 187 -13.04 11.38 -13.78
N PRO A 188 -12.39 10.26 -13.44
CA PRO A 188 -11.14 10.32 -12.68
C PRO A 188 -10.09 11.24 -13.33
N SER A 189 -10.04 11.26 -14.66
CA SER A 189 -9.15 12.15 -15.43
C SER A 189 -9.34 13.66 -15.18
N ASP A 190 -10.51 14.11 -14.69
CA ASP A 190 -10.75 15.51 -14.34
C ASP A 190 -9.97 15.94 -13.08
N PHE A 191 -9.54 14.97 -12.27
CA PHE A 191 -8.81 15.18 -11.02
C PHE A 191 -7.32 14.82 -11.11
N LEU A 192 -6.86 14.34 -12.27
CA LEU A 192 -5.46 13.99 -12.49
C LEU A 192 -4.63 15.17 -12.99
N VAL A 193 -3.39 15.27 -12.51
CA VAL A 193 -2.44 16.28 -12.99
C VAL A 193 -1.98 15.91 -14.40
N LYS A 194 -2.31 16.75 -15.38
CA LYS A 194 -1.98 16.52 -16.81
C LYS A 194 -0.49 16.33 -17.10
N LYS A 195 0.38 16.97 -16.31
CA LYS A 195 1.84 16.85 -16.40
C LYS A 195 2.38 16.37 -15.06
N ALA A 196 2.38 15.06 -14.85
CA ALA A 196 2.90 14.46 -13.64
C ALA A 196 4.39 14.86 -13.42
N PRO A 197 4.79 15.25 -12.20
CA PRO A 197 6.19 15.47 -11.87
C PRO A 197 7.02 14.21 -12.15
N LYS A 198 8.23 14.39 -12.70
CA LYS A 198 9.17 13.28 -12.94
C LYS A 198 10.13 13.03 -11.77
N ALA A 199 10.09 13.89 -10.76
CA ALA A 199 10.85 13.77 -9.53
C ALA A 199 9.92 14.15 -8.38
N LEU A 200 9.93 13.35 -7.32
CA LEU A 200 9.16 13.55 -6.10
C LEU A 200 10.08 13.35 -4.90
N PRO A 201 9.91 14.12 -3.82
CA PRO A 201 10.56 13.79 -2.55
C PRO A 201 10.03 12.42 -2.07
N VAL A 202 10.92 11.61 -1.51
CA VAL A 202 10.60 10.29 -0.96
C VAL A 202 10.96 10.29 0.51
N TRP A 203 10.02 9.81 1.34
CA TRP A 203 10.26 9.64 2.77
C TRP A 203 10.87 8.27 3.01
N HIS A 204 12.12 8.28 3.45
CA HIS A 204 12.75 7.08 3.96
C HIS A 204 12.16 6.73 5.32
N LEU A 205 11.69 5.50 5.46
CA LEU A 205 11.12 5.00 6.70
C LEU A 205 12.25 4.66 7.67
N VAL A 206 12.31 5.35 8.81
CA VAL A 206 13.17 4.99 9.94
C VAL A 206 12.36 4.13 10.90
N GLY A 207 12.50 2.81 10.76
CA GLY A 207 11.84 1.77 11.56
C GLY A 207 12.21 1.82 13.04
N GLY A 208 11.40 1.18 13.89
CA GLY A 208 11.60 1.23 15.34
C GLY A 208 12.82 0.46 15.87
N LEU A 209 13.46 -0.35 15.01
CA LEU A 209 14.70 -1.10 15.30
C LEU A 209 15.89 -0.59 14.47
N ASP A 210 15.68 0.39 13.59
CA ASP A 210 16.76 0.90 12.76
C ASP A 210 17.77 1.63 13.64
N ALA A 211 19.04 1.28 13.48
CA ALA A 211 20.14 1.88 14.21
C ALA A 211 20.35 3.32 13.75
N ILE A 212 20.06 4.27 14.64
CA ILE A 212 20.25 5.70 14.38
C ILE A 212 21.61 6.18 14.86
N ASP A 213 22.21 5.46 15.81
CA ASP A 213 23.58 5.65 16.27
C ASP A 213 24.34 4.33 16.47
N ALA A 214 25.64 4.42 16.73
CA ALA A 214 26.50 3.24 16.88
C ALA A 214 26.22 2.44 18.16
N ALA A 215 25.55 3.03 19.17
CA ALA A 215 25.18 2.33 20.39
C ALA A 215 23.95 1.43 20.19
N ASP A 216 23.18 1.65 19.12
CA ASP A 216 22.10 0.75 18.69
C ASP A 216 22.62 -0.55 18.06
N LEU A 217 23.90 -0.60 17.68
CA LEU A 217 24.51 -1.78 17.05
C LEU A 217 24.71 -2.91 18.07
N THR A 218 24.36 -4.11 17.65
CA THR A 218 24.40 -5.34 18.44
C THR A 218 25.51 -6.29 18.01
N GLY A 219 26.09 -6.06 16.83
CA GLY A 219 27.07 -6.94 16.18
C GLY A 219 26.43 -8.05 15.33
N SER A 220 25.10 -8.11 15.24
CA SER A 220 24.38 -9.05 14.36
C SER A 220 23.92 -8.42 13.04
N GLU A 221 24.33 -7.19 12.77
CA GLU A 221 23.96 -6.48 11.55
C GLU A 221 24.58 -7.14 10.30
N PRO A 222 23.95 -7.00 9.12
CA PRO A 222 24.52 -7.52 7.87
C PRO A 222 25.89 -6.94 7.55
N ASP A 223 26.86 -7.80 7.23
CA ASP A 223 28.18 -7.43 6.71
C ASP A 223 28.22 -7.64 5.18
N ASP A 224 27.33 -6.93 4.48
CA ASP A 224 27.17 -7.00 3.01
C ASP A 224 27.67 -5.73 2.30
N GLY A 225 28.33 -4.84 3.03
CA GLY A 225 28.91 -3.60 2.51
C GLY A 225 27.92 -2.45 2.30
N TYR A 226 26.63 -2.65 2.55
CA TYR A 226 25.62 -1.60 2.49
C TYR A 226 25.37 -0.97 3.87
N PRO A 227 24.91 0.29 3.99
CA PRO A 227 24.87 0.92 5.30
C PRO A 227 23.85 0.30 6.26
N VAL A 228 24.11 0.46 7.56
CA VAL A 228 23.24 -0.01 8.66
C VAL A 228 22.86 1.14 9.61
N LEU A 229 23.66 2.20 9.64
CA LEU A 229 23.41 3.40 10.43
C LEU A 229 22.66 4.44 9.61
N LEU A 230 21.70 5.13 10.23
CA LEU A 230 20.91 6.17 9.56
C LEU A 230 21.75 7.25 8.88
N ARG A 231 22.83 7.74 9.53
CA ARG A 231 23.74 8.74 8.93
C ARG A 231 24.41 8.24 7.65
N ASP A 232 24.67 6.95 7.57
CA ASP A 232 25.32 6.35 6.41
C ASP A 232 24.32 6.12 5.28
N TRP A 233 23.08 5.69 5.59
CA TRP A 233 21.99 5.67 4.61
C TRP A 233 21.71 7.05 4.02
N ILE A 234 21.65 8.09 4.85
CA ILE A 234 21.41 9.46 4.37
C ILE A 234 22.47 9.87 3.34
N ARG A 235 23.73 9.52 3.58
CA ARG A 235 24.85 9.88 2.69
C ARG A 235 24.89 9.03 1.43
N GLU A 236 24.71 7.72 1.55
CA GLU A 236 24.78 6.76 0.43
C GLU A 236 23.61 6.95 -0.54
N ASP A 237 22.38 7.04 -0.01
CA ASP A 237 21.15 7.06 -0.81
C ASP A 237 20.63 8.49 -1.10
N GLY A 238 21.28 9.52 -0.55
CA GLY A 238 20.88 10.91 -0.73
C GLY A 238 19.51 11.24 -0.12
N LEU A 239 19.22 10.67 1.05
CA LEU A 239 17.92 10.81 1.71
C LEU A 239 17.68 12.25 2.18
N ASP A 240 16.55 12.84 1.80
CA ASP A 240 16.20 14.22 2.15
C ASP A 240 14.96 14.35 3.04
N CYS A 241 14.17 13.29 3.15
CA CYS A 241 12.95 13.25 3.96
C CYS A 241 12.90 11.95 4.76
N LEU A 242 12.63 12.04 6.07
CA LEU A 242 12.57 10.87 6.95
C LEU A 242 11.18 10.73 7.59
N LYS A 243 10.65 9.50 7.64
CA LYS A 243 9.48 9.14 8.43
C LYS A 243 9.91 8.34 9.66
N VAL A 244 9.76 8.94 10.83
CA VAL A 244 10.18 8.35 12.11
C VAL A 244 9.07 7.49 12.69
N LYS A 245 9.33 6.19 12.84
CA LYS A 245 8.42 5.30 13.58
C LYS A 245 8.57 5.50 15.08
N LEU A 246 7.42 5.66 15.73
CA LEU A 246 7.26 5.87 17.15
C LEU A 246 6.44 4.71 17.76
N ARG A 247 6.59 4.49 19.06
CA ARG A 247 5.96 3.41 19.81
C ARG A 247 4.51 3.73 20.17
N GLY A 248 4.22 4.98 20.53
CA GLY A 248 2.90 5.45 20.96
C GLY A 248 2.45 4.98 22.34
N ASN A 249 3.34 4.33 23.10
CA ASN A 249 3.09 3.85 24.46
C ASN A 249 4.23 4.14 25.45
N ASP A 250 5.27 4.85 24.99
CA ASP A 250 6.48 5.18 25.76
C ASP A 250 6.92 6.61 25.40
N ALA A 251 6.32 7.60 26.08
CA ALA A 251 6.45 9.01 25.70
C ALA A 251 7.89 9.53 25.82
N ALA A 252 8.65 9.01 26.78
CA ALA A 252 10.06 9.36 26.94
C ALA A 252 10.88 8.86 25.75
N TRP A 253 10.71 7.58 25.38
CA TRP A 253 11.41 7.02 24.22
C TRP A 253 11.01 7.71 22.92
N ASP A 254 9.72 8.00 22.72
CA ASP A 254 9.24 8.65 21.49
C ASP A 254 9.78 10.08 21.36
N TYR A 255 9.79 10.84 22.45
CA TYR A 255 10.37 12.18 22.48
C TYR A 255 11.87 12.15 22.23
N ASP A 256 12.62 11.30 22.93
CA ASP A 256 14.08 11.20 22.80
C ASP A 256 14.48 10.77 21.38
N ARG A 257 13.73 9.83 20.77
CA ARG A 257 13.95 9.41 19.38
C ARG A 257 13.75 10.57 18.41
N MET A 258 12.71 11.38 18.59
CA MET A 258 12.48 12.56 17.76
C MET A 258 13.61 13.58 17.89
N VAL A 259 14.11 13.84 19.10
CA VAL A 259 15.24 14.76 19.34
C VAL A 259 16.53 14.23 18.69
N ASN A 260 16.81 12.94 18.83
CA ASN A 260 18.01 12.32 18.27
C ASN A 260 18.01 12.35 16.74
N ILE A 261 16.90 11.96 16.11
CA ILE A 261 16.76 12.02 14.64
C ILE A 261 16.70 13.47 14.17
N GLY A 262 16.10 14.36 14.94
CA GLY A 262 16.13 15.81 14.71
C GLY A 262 17.56 16.34 14.64
N THR A 263 18.43 15.91 15.55
CA THR A 263 19.86 16.24 15.55
C THR A 263 20.56 15.68 14.31
N ILE A 264 20.35 14.40 13.99
CA ILE A 264 20.87 13.76 12.78
C ILE A 264 20.46 14.55 11.53
N SER A 265 19.19 14.96 11.46
CA SER A 265 18.65 15.67 10.30
C SER A 265 19.35 17.00 10.04
N ARG A 266 19.71 17.72 11.11
CA ARG A 266 20.44 18.99 11.02
C ARG A 266 21.89 18.80 10.61
N GLU A 267 22.55 17.78 11.17
CA GLU A 267 23.94 17.45 10.85
C GLU A 267 24.11 17.00 9.40
N THR A 268 23.13 16.27 8.88
CA THR A 268 23.19 15.64 7.55
C THR A 268 22.49 16.45 6.46
N GLY A 269 21.73 17.49 6.82
CA GLY A 269 21.03 18.35 5.88
C GLY A 269 19.68 17.82 5.39
N VAL A 270 19.15 16.74 5.99
CA VAL A 270 17.78 16.25 5.73
C VAL A 270 16.78 17.40 5.92
N THR A 271 15.96 17.66 4.91
CA THR A 271 15.04 18.81 4.92
C THR A 271 13.84 18.56 5.83
N TRP A 272 13.12 17.45 5.66
CA TRP A 272 11.83 17.20 6.28
C TRP A 272 11.75 15.94 7.12
N LEU A 273 10.96 16.02 8.19
CA LEU A 273 10.64 14.90 9.08
C LEU A 273 9.13 14.69 9.13
N THR A 274 8.73 13.45 9.40
CA THR A 274 7.36 13.10 9.77
C THR A 274 7.39 12.12 10.93
N ALA A 275 6.38 12.13 11.77
CA ALA A 275 6.22 11.17 12.86
C ALA A 275 5.11 10.17 12.50
N ASP A 276 5.20 8.94 13.00
CA ASP A 276 4.20 7.90 12.74
C ASP A 276 4.14 6.94 13.93
N PHE A 277 3.04 7.04 14.69
CA PHE A 277 2.79 6.23 15.87
C PHE A 277 2.04 4.92 15.56
N ASN A 278 1.85 4.55 14.29
CA ASN A 278 1.28 3.25 13.89
C ASN A 278 -0.09 2.89 14.53
N CYS A 279 -0.94 3.89 14.82
CA CYS A 279 -2.25 3.71 15.44
C CYS A 279 -2.20 3.03 16.84
N THR A 280 -1.08 3.09 17.56
CA THR A 280 -0.96 2.51 18.91
C THR A 280 -1.37 3.48 20.02
N VAL A 281 -1.43 4.78 19.73
CA VAL A 281 -1.85 5.83 20.65
C VAL A 281 -3.36 5.74 20.88
N THR A 282 -3.76 5.69 22.16
CA THR A 282 -5.17 5.63 22.55
C THR A 282 -5.77 7.00 22.88
N GLU A 283 -4.93 7.96 23.28
CA GLU A 283 -5.36 9.29 23.74
C GLU A 283 -4.65 10.41 22.97
N PRO A 284 -5.39 11.35 22.34
CA PRO A 284 -4.77 12.45 21.58
C PRO A 284 -3.79 13.31 22.39
N ALA A 285 -4.00 13.42 23.70
CA ALA A 285 -3.13 14.18 24.61
C ALA A 285 -1.67 13.69 24.55
N TYR A 286 -1.46 12.37 24.39
CA TYR A 286 -0.12 11.78 24.29
C TYR A 286 0.70 12.39 23.14
N VAL A 287 0.08 12.55 21.97
CA VAL A 287 0.74 13.13 20.80
C VAL A 287 0.97 14.62 21.00
N ASN A 288 -0.04 15.33 21.50
CA ASN A 288 0.04 16.78 21.72
C ASN A 288 1.16 17.15 22.70
N GLU A 289 1.30 16.41 23.80
CA GLU A 289 2.35 16.68 24.80
C GLU A 289 3.77 16.51 24.22
N ILE A 290 4.00 15.49 23.38
CA ILE A 290 5.29 15.32 22.69
C ILE A 290 5.58 16.49 21.75
N LEU A 291 4.57 16.91 20.96
CA LEU A 291 4.72 18.00 20.00
C LEU A 291 4.91 19.36 20.68
N ASP A 292 4.13 19.65 21.73
CA ASP A 292 4.24 20.87 22.52
C ASP A 292 5.62 20.95 23.19
N ARG A 293 6.12 19.83 23.72
CA ARG A 293 7.46 19.76 24.29
C ARG A 293 8.55 19.95 23.23
N LEU A 294 8.46 19.30 22.07
CA LEU A 294 9.41 19.53 20.97
C LEU A 294 9.43 21.00 20.54
N LYS A 295 8.27 21.65 20.46
CA LYS A 295 8.17 23.06 20.10
C LYS A 295 8.93 23.99 21.06
N ILE A 296 9.00 23.64 22.35
CA ILE A 296 9.68 24.43 23.38
C ILE A 296 11.17 24.07 23.45
N ASP A 297 11.47 22.78 23.52
CA ASP A 297 12.80 22.26 23.86
C ASP A 297 13.70 22.08 22.62
N ASP A 298 13.14 21.70 21.46
CA ASP A 298 13.83 21.58 20.16
C ASP A 298 12.97 22.16 19.01
N PRO A 299 12.80 23.50 18.97
CA PRO A 299 11.95 24.15 17.99
C PRO A 299 12.39 23.91 16.54
N MET A 300 13.66 23.55 16.31
CA MET A 300 14.17 23.26 14.97
C MET A 300 13.67 21.90 14.46
N THR A 301 13.67 20.87 15.30
CA THR A 301 13.06 19.58 14.96
C THR A 301 11.57 19.74 14.75
N TYR A 302 10.89 20.48 15.63
CA TYR A 302 9.46 20.76 15.51
C TYR A 302 9.13 21.43 14.16
N GLN A 303 9.89 22.44 13.73
CA GLN A 303 9.66 23.13 12.45
C GLN A 303 9.89 22.24 11.21
N LYS A 304 10.68 21.17 11.33
CA LYS A 304 10.89 20.20 10.25
C LYS A 304 9.78 19.16 10.13
N LEU A 305 8.92 19.01 11.14
CA LEU A 305 7.80 18.06 11.12
C LEU A 305 6.69 18.57 10.19
N LEU A 306 6.44 17.85 9.09
CA LEU A 306 5.36 18.19 8.15
C LEU A 306 4.01 17.58 8.54
N TYR A 307 4.01 16.35 9.04
CA TYR A 307 2.82 15.67 9.52
C TYR A 307 3.17 14.60 10.56
N VAL A 308 2.13 14.19 11.29
CA VAL A 308 2.12 13.17 12.34
C VAL A 308 1.01 12.17 12.03
#